data_AF-A0A0C9T9V7-F1
#
_entry.id   AF-A0A0C9T9V7-F1
#
_cell.length_a   1.000
_cell.length_b   1.000
_cell.length_c   1.000
_cell.angle_alpha   90.00
_cell.angle_beta   90.00
_cell.angle_gamma   90.00
#
_symmetry.space_group_name_H-M   'P 1'
#
loop_
_entity.id
_entity.type
_entity.pdbx_description
1 polymer ?
#
loop_
_entity_poly.entity_id
_entity_poly.type
_entity_poly.pdbx_seq_one_letter_code
_entity_poly.pdbx_strand_id
1 'polypeptide(L)'
;IQSLGQMLTTAYAYDNFDVDLKSTVHTVEKSSDSLKHLTSGLLFPLSHGIKKEDLRCSHLLWQKSRSNLWVDERSLPPQKGWKDLLELHPDQLNEASLSCQERFNVWKMLSDLVNYGPPYFAKFKGRLREPEVVEAIPVERTPILVARAMDVSNSTVTGNIQSVINLMQQGGVEDPAVIDDDATPSPDVSEYVVLFHGDLGTGE
;
A
#
# COMPACT_ATOMS: atom_id res chain seq x y z
N ILE A 1 -5.41 -16.42 -7.69
CA ILE A 1 -5.72 -15.07 -7.16
C ILE A 1 -6.59 -15.16 -5.90
N GLN A 2 -7.66 -15.96 -5.93
CA GLN A 2 -8.51 -16.23 -4.74
C GLN A 2 -7.71 -16.77 -3.55
N SER A 3 -6.86 -17.78 -3.75
CA SER A 3 -6.02 -18.30 -2.66
C SER A 3 -5.15 -17.23 -1.98
N LEU A 4 -4.69 -16.23 -2.73
CA LEU A 4 -3.90 -15.12 -2.20
C LEU A 4 -4.81 -14.14 -1.43
N GLY A 5 -5.94 -13.73 -1.99
CA GLY A 5 -6.87 -12.82 -1.30
C GLY A 5 -7.40 -13.44 0.01
N GLN A 6 -7.66 -14.73 0.02
CA GLN A 6 -8.16 -15.46 1.19
C GLN A 6 -7.15 -15.62 2.34
N MET A 7 -5.85 -15.39 2.10
CA MET A 7 -4.84 -15.41 3.17
C MET A 7 -4.99 -14.24 4.16
N LEU A 8 -5.69 -13.18 3.77
CA LEU A 8 -5.83 -11.91 4.52
C LEU A 8 -4.49 -11.21 4.81
N THR A 9 -3.41 -11.62 4.16
CA THR A 9 -2.09 -10.99 4.18
C THR A 9 -1.74 -10.48 2.78
N THR A 10 -2.72 -9.85 2.13
CA THR A 10 -2.65 -9.44 0.73
C THR A 10 -3.00 -7.97 0.63
N ALA A 11 -2.18 -7.22 -0.09
CA ALA A 11 -2.48 -5.85 -0.47
C ALA A 11 -3.03 -5.83 -1.89
N TYR A 12 -3.98 -4.93 -2.09
CA TYR A 12 -4.61 -4.65 -3.37
C TYR A 12 -4.13 -3.28 -3.84
N ALA A 13 -3.69 -3.16 -5.09
CA ALA A 13 -3.44 -1.88 -5.72
C ALA A 13 -4.31 -1.77 -6.96
N TYR A 14 -4.97 -0.64 -7.20
CA TYR A 14 -5.83 -0.49 -8.37
C TYR A 14 -5.79 0.92 -8.93
N ASP A 15 -6.01 1.02 -10.23
CA ASP A 15 -6.02 2.28 -10.97
C ASP A 15 -6.88 2.17 -12.23
N ASN A 16 -7.27 3.32 -12.77
CA ASN A 16 -7.90 3.42 -14.07
C ASN A 16 -6.90 3.18 -15.19
N PHE A 17 -7.40 2.69 -16.31
CA PHE A 17 -6.69 2.68 -17.58
C PHE A 17 -7.68 2.88 -18.72
N ASP A 18 -7.21 3.58 -19.75
CA ASP A 18 -8.02 3.89 -20.91
C ASP A 18 -7.68 2.95 -22.07
N VAL A 19 -8.71 2.39 -22.69
CA VAL A 19 -8.56 1.54 -23.88
C VAL A 19 -9.35 2.13 -25.03
N ASP A 20 -8.68 2.41 -26.16
CA ASP A 20 -9.33 2.80 -27.40
C ASP A 20 -9.73 1.55 -28.21
N LEU A 21 -11.00 1.15 -28.10
CA LEU A 21 -11.56 0.02 -28.83
C LEU A 21 -12.07 0.47 -30.20
N LYS A 22 -11.18 0.51 -31.18
CA LYS A 22 -11.52 0.89 -32.55
C LYS A 22 -12.44 -0.15 -33.20
N SER A 23 -13.66 0.25 -33.56
CA SER A 23 -14.55 -0.58 -34.38
C SER A 23 -13.98 -0.73 -35.80
N THR A 24 -13.96 -1.95 -36.31
CA THR A 24 -13.62 -2.26 -37.71
C THR A 24 -14.80 -2.01 -38.65
N VAL A 25 -16.02 -1.85 -38.13
CA VAL A 25 -17.22 -1.61 -38.91
C VAL A 25 -17.60 -0.13 -38.83
N HIS A 26 -17.52 0.55 -39.97
CA HIS A 26 -17.98 1.94 -40.12
C HIS A 26 -19.52 1.96 -40.17
N THR A 27 -20.18 2.07 -39.03
CA THR A 27 -21.61 2.40 -38.99
C THR A 27 -21.80 3.89 -39.25
N VAL A 28 -22.85 4.24 -40.01
CA VAL A 28 -23.19 5.63 -40.40
C VAL A 28 -23.47 6.51 -39.17
N GLU A 29 -23.92 5.90 -38.07
CA GLU A 29 -24.00 6.53 -36.76
C GLU A 29 -22.60 6.57 -36.13
N LYS A 30 -22.01 7.77 -36.13
CA LYS A 30 -20.79 8.07 -35.37
C LYS A 30 -21.11 8.05 -33.87
N SER A 31 -21.10 6.89 -33.24
CA SER A 31 -20.83 6.86 -31.79
C SER A 31 -19.33 7.14 -31.62
N SER A 32 -18.98 8.38 -31.32
CA SER A 32 -17.60 8.86 -31.15
C SER A 32 -16.91 8.33 -29.88
N ASP A 33 -17.43 7.27 -29.27
CA ASP A 33 -17.07 6.82 -27.93
C ASP A 33 -16.37 5.46 -27.99
N SER A 34 -15.20 5.43 -28.64
CA SER A 34 -14.32 4.25 -28.69
C SER A 34 -13.42 4.13 -27.47
N LEU A 35 -13.29 5.22 -26.69
CA LEU A 35 -12.52 5.24 -25.45
C LEU A 35 -13.33 4.59 -24.33
N LYS A 36 -12.77 3.57 -23.70
CA LYS A 36 -13.32 2.93 -22.50
C LYS A 36 -12.43 3.21 -21.31
N HIS A 37 -13.04 3.79 -20.28
CA HIS A 37 -12.43 4.01 -18.98
C HIS A 37 -12.68 2.78 -18.10
N LEU A 38 -11.66 1.95 -17.94
CA LEU A 38 -11.74 0.70 -17.18
C LEU A 38 -10.87 0.80 -15.93
N THR A 39 -11.21 0.04 -14.89
CA THR A 39 -10.33 -0.13 -13.72
C THR A 39 -9.75 -1.54 -13.73
N SER A 40 -8.48 -1.69 -13.35
CA SER A 40 -7.89 -2.99 -13.03
C SER A 40 -7.06 -2.87 -11.76
N GLY A 41 -6.60 -4.01 -11.25
CA GLY A 41 -5.79 -4.04 -10.04
C GLY A 41 -4.72 -5.11 -10.05
N LEU A 42 -3.91 -5.05 -9.01
CA LEU A 42 -2.81 -5.93 -8.68
C LEU A 42 -3.03 -6.44 -7.26
N LEU A 43 -2.76 -7.71 -7.04
CA LEU A 43 -2.73 -8.33 -5.72
C LEU A 43 -1.33 -8.84 -5.47
N PHE A 44 -0.81 -8.58 -4.28
CA PHE A 44 0.50 -9.04 -3.87
C PHE A 44 0.51 -9.38 -2.37
N PRO A 45 1.23 -10.44 -1.97
CA PRO A 45 1.34 -10.81 -0.58
C PRO A 45 2.16 -9.76 0.19
N LEU A 46 1.71 -9.48 1.40
CA LEU A 46 2.49 -8.80 2.41
C LEU A 46 3.62 -9.74 2.85
N SER A 47 4.84 -9.34 2.51
CA SER A 47 6.03 -10.17 2.69
C SER A 47 6.77 -9.81 3.99
N HIS A 48 8.04 -10.20 4.13
CA HIS A 48 8.87 -9.87 5.30
C HIS A 48 8.32 -10.33 6.67
N GLY A 49 7.62 -11.47 6.71
CA GLY A 49 7.21 -12.12 7.95
C GLY A 49 5.89 -11.62 8.55
N ILE A 50 5.12 -10.82 7.80
CA ILE A 50 3.78 -10.40 8.19
C ILE A 50 2.86 -11.61 8.33
N LYS A 51 2.14 -11.67 9.45
CA LYS A 51 1.17 -12.72 9.78
C LYS A 51 -0.24 -12.17 9.73
N LYS A 52 -1.21 -13.08 9.56
CA LYS A 52 -2.64 -12.75 9.57
C LYS A 52 -3.04 -12.06 10.88
N GLU A 53 -2.45 -12.46 12.00
CA GLU A 53 -2.71 -11.91 13.34
C GLU A 53 -2.27 -10.45 13.48
N ASP A 54 -1.22 -10.02 12.76
CA ASP A 54 -0.75 -8.64 12.79
C ASP A 54 -1.80 -7.66 12.23
N LEU A 55 -2.68 -8.17 11.35
CA LEU A 55 -3.78 -7.42 10.76
C LEU A 55 -5.10 -7.55 11.52
N ARG A 56 -5.16 -8.35 12.60
CA ARG A 56 -6.38 -8.58 13.40
C ARG A 56 -6.65 -7.44 14.38
N CYS A 57 -6.71 -6.22 13.87
CA CYS A 57 -6.83 -5.00 14.66
C CYS A 57 -7.93 -4.06 14.18
N SER A 58 -8.85 -4.51 13.30
CA SER A 58 -9.92 -3.66 12.75
C SER A 58 -10.76 -3.01 13.84
N HIS A 59 -11.12 -3.76 14.89
CA HIS A 59 -11.92 -3.27 16.02
C HIS A 59 -11.19 -2.17 16.80
N LEU A 60 -9.89 -2.33 17.05
CA LEU A 60 -9.08 -1.32 17.75
C LEU A 60 -8.95 -0.05 16.93
N LEU A 61 -8.76 -0.20 15.61
CA LEU A 61 -8.72 0.94 14.70
C LEU A 61 -10.06 1.67 14.66
N TRP A 62 -11.17 0.95 14.55
CA TRP A 62 -12.51 1.55 14.52
C TRP A 62 -12.85 2.27 15.84
N GLN A 63 -12.50 1.69 16.99
CA GLN A 63 -12.70 2.33 18.30
C GLN A 63 -11.90 3.63 18.46
N LYS A 64 -10.77 3.77 17.77
CA LYS A 64 -9.91 4.97 17.82
C LYS A 64 -10.07 5.87 16.59
N SER A 65 -10.97 5.53 15.68
CA SER A 65 -11.16 6.25 14.43
C SER A 65 -12.04 7.47 14.63
N ARG A 66 -11.66 8.59 14.01
CA ARG A 66 -12.49 9.80 13.93
C ARG A 66 -13.73 9.61 13.05
N SER A 67 -13.72 8.61 12.18
CA SER A 67 -14.88 8.25 11.34
C SER A 67 -15.96 7.49 12.10
N ASN A 68 -15.66 7.01 13.32
CA ASN A 68 -16.63 6.35 14.17
C ASN A 68 -17.49 7.39 14.90
N LEU A 69 -18.75 7.53 14.48
CA LEU A 69 -19.69 8.52 15.01
C LEU A 69 -20.07 8.30 16.48
N TRP A 70 -19.75 7.14 17.05
CA TRP A 70 -20.13 6.76 18.42
C TRP A 70 -18.97 6.86 19.43
N VAL A 71 -17.79 7.29 18.99
CA VAL A 71 -16.64 7.44 19.88
C VAL A 71 -16.73 8.74 20.68
N ASP A 72 -16.37 8.70 21.96
CA ASP A 72 -16.20 9.93 22.75
C ASP A 72 -14.96 10.67 22.22
N GLU A 73 -15.12 11.90 21.75
CA GLU A 73 -14.01 12.72 21.25
C GLU A 73 -12.87 12.86 22.26
N ARG A 74 -13.17 12.82 23.57
CA ARG A 74 -12.16 12.91 24.63
C ARG A 74 -11.29 11.66 24.74
N SER A 75 -11.76 10.54 24.18
CA SER A 75 -11.04 9.26 24.15
C SER A 75 -10.20 9.07 22.88
N LEU A 76 -10.33 9.98 21.91
CA LEU A 76 -9.58 9.91 20.66
C LEU A 76 -8.09 10.21 20.89
N PRO A 77 -7.19 9.49 20.20
CA PRO A 77 -5.79 9.85 20.21
C PRO A 77 -5.57 11.25 19.60
N PRO A 78 -4.53 11.98 20.04
CA PRO A 78 -4.16 13.24 19.41
C PRO A 78 -3.89 13.03 17.92
N GLN A 79 -4.25 14.01 17.11
CA GLN A 79 -3.97 13.95 15.68
C GLN A 79 -2.47 14.03 15.47
N LYS A 80 -1.91 12.96 14.91
CA LYS A 80 -0.50 12.88 14.52
C LYS A 80 -0.34 13.46 13.13
N GLY A 81 0.63 14.35 12.97
CA GLY A 81 1.10 14.82 11.68
C GLY A 81 2.23 13.95 11.13
N TRP A 82 2.78 14.35 9.99
CA TRP A 82 3.91 13.65 9.37
C TRP A 82 5.17 13.67 10.26
N LYS A 83 5.33 14.67 11.13
CA LYS A 83 6.47 14.76 12.05
C LYS A 83 6.47 13.66 13.09
N ASP A 84 5.30 13.28 13.59
CA ASP A 84 5.16 12.18 14.53
C ASP A 84 5.54 10.82 13.91
N LEU A 85 5.58 10.72 12.57
CA LEU A 85 6.08 9.53 11.88
C LEU A 85 7.60 9.38 12.04
N LEU A 86 8.33 10.48 12.21
CA LEU A 86 9.77 10.46 12.46
C LEU A 86 10.11 9.89 13.84
N GLU A 87 9.13 9.86 14.75
CA GLU A 87 9.28 9.37 16.13
C GLU A 87 8.78 7.93 16.32
N LEU A 88 8.33 7.26 15.25
CA LEU A 88 7.81 5.88 15.34
C LEU A 88 8.86 4.88 15.82
N HIS A 89 10.13 5.12 15.46
CA HIS A 89 11.27 4.30 15.86
C HIS A 89 12.19 5.16 16.73
N PRO A 90 12.12 5.05 18.08
CA PRO A 90 12.94 5.86 18.95
C PRO A 90 14.41 5.58 18.70
N ASP A 91 15.17 6.63 18.40
CA ASP A 91 16.58 6.54 18.04
C ASP A 91 17.45 6.43 19.28
N GLN A 92 18.36 5.45 19.32
CA GLN A 92 19.32 5.31 20.41
C GLN A 92 20.59 6.10 20.07
N LEU A 93 20.93 7.05 20.93
CA LEU A 93 22.14 7.83 20.78
C LEU A 93 23.38 6.95 20.96
N ASN A 94 24.36 7.10 20.08
CA ASN A 94 25.66 6.45 20.24
C ASN A 94 26.55 7.19 21.26
N GLU A 95 27.78 6.69 21.47
CA GLU A 95 28.77 7.33 22.36
C GLU A 95 29.11 8.79 21.98
N ALA A 96 28.94 9.16 20.71
CA ALA A 96 29.14 10.53 20.22
C ALA A 96 27.87 11.39 20.33
N SER A 97 26.81 10.90 21.00
CA SER A 97 25.50 11.55 21.11
C SER A 97 24.84 11.85 19.77
N LEU A 98 25.12 11.04 18.75
CA LEU A 98 24.49 11.14 17.43
C LEU A 98 23.37 10.11 17.29
N SER A 99 22.26 10.55 16.73
CA SER A 99 21.16 9.69 16.30
C SER A 99 21.59 8.81 15.11
N CYS A 100 20.94 7.67 14.88
CA CYS A 100 21.07 6.88 13.65
C CYS A 100 20.95 7.74 12.39
N GLN A 101 19.98 8.67 12.35
CA GLN A 101 19.82 9.57 11.21
C GLN A 101 21.03 10.49 11.02
N GLU A 102 21.56 11.06 12.10
CA GLU A 102 22.76 11.91 12.06
C GLU A 102 24.01 11.13 11.65
N ARG A 103 24.15 9.90 12.17
CA ARG A 103 25.24 8.98 11.79
C ARG A 103 25.20 8.66 10.29
N PHE A 104 24.01 8.39 9.75
CA PHE A 104 23.84 8.18 8.31
C PHE A 104 24.16 9.44 7.50
N ASN A 105 23.69 10.61 7.94
CA ASN A 105 23.98 11.89 7.27
C ASN A 105 25.47 12.21 7.25
N VAL A 106 26.18 12.01 8.37
CA VAL A 106 27.64 12.15 8.45
C VAL A 106 28.33 11.18 7.49
N TRP A 107 27.92 9.90 7.51
CA TRP A 107 28.45 8.92 6.58
C TRP A 107 28.22 9.31 5.12
N LYS A 108 27.01 9.78 4.77
CA LYS A 108 26.64 10.17 3.42
C LYS A 108 27.46 11.36 2.93
N MET A 109 27.63 12.39 3.78
CA MET A 109 28.51 13.53 3.46
C MET A 109 29.96 13.08 3.23
N LEU A 110 30.50 12.22 4.10
CA LEU A 110 31.86 11.69 3.94
C LEU A 110 31.99 10.83 2.68
N SER A 111 30.99 10.00 2.38
CA SER A 111 30.91 9.19 1.16
C SER A 111 30.93 10.05 -0.09
N ASP A 112 30.16 11.15 -0.09
CA ASP A 112 30.11 12.07 -1.23
C ASP A 112 31.43 12.82 -1.41
N LEU A 113 32.06 13.28 -0.32
CA LEU A 113 33.39 13.91 -0.38
C LEU A 113 34.46 12.95 -0.91
N VAL A 114 34.44 11.69 -0.50
CA VAL A 114 35.43 10.67 -0.89
C VAL A 114 35.25 10.22 -2.34
N ASN A 115 34.01 10.04 -2.79
CA ASN A 115 33.71 9.48 -4.11
C ASN A 115 33.56 10.54 -5.20
N TYR A 116 33.10 11.75 -4.84
CA TYR A 116 32.75 12.81 -5.80
C TYR A 116 33.38 14.16 -5.48
N GLY A 117 34.05 14.30 -4.33
CA GLY A 117 34.71 15.53 -3.93
C GLY A 117 36.09 15.74 -4.56
N PRO A 118 36.82 16.77 -4.12
CA PRO A 118 38.17 17.06 -4.59
C PRO A 118 39.12 15.85 -4.46
N PRO A 119 40.13 15.70 -5.36
CA PRO A 119 41.05 14.55 -5.37
C PRO A 119 41.75 14.28 -4.03
N TYR A 120 41.91 15.32 -3.21
CA TYR A 120 42.44 15.21 -1.85
C TYR A 120 41.69 14.18 -0.98
N PHE A 121 40.37 14.07 -1.12
CA PHE A 121 39.54 13.22 -0.26
C PHE A 121 39.54 11.75 -0.70
N ALA A 122 39.87 11.45 -1.95
CA ALA A 122 39.93 10.08 -2.47
C ALA A 122 40.88 9.17 -1.66
N LYS A 123 41.91 9.75 -1.01
CA LYS A 123 42.84 9.01 -0.13
C LYS A 123 42.17 8.37 1.09
N PHE A 124 40.98 8.84 1.47
CA PHE A 124 40.23 8.31 2.62
C PHE A 124 39.29 7.16 2.24
N LYS A 125 39.22 6.75 0.97
CA LYS A 125 38.33 5.68 0.50
C LYS A 125 38.48 4.37 1.26
N GLY A 126 39.70 3.96 1.59
CA GLY A 126 39.96 2.76 2.40
C GLY A 126 39.64 2.89 3.90
N ARG A 127 39.28 4.09 4.38
CA ARG A 127 38.95 4.35 5.79
C ARG A 127 37.45 4.52 6.03
N LEU A 128 36.68 4.77 4.97
CA LEU A 128 35.23 4.88 5.07
C LEU A 128 34.63 3.48 5.17
N ARG A 129 33.95 3.19 6.28
CA ARG A 129 33.20 1.95 6.47
C ARG A 129 31.83 2.07 5.80
N GLU A 130 31.21 0.94 5.51
CA GLU A 130 29.79 0.91 5.14
C GLU A 130 28.93 1.46 6.28
N PRO A 131 27.76 2.05 5.97
CA PRO A 131 26.87 2.59 6.99
C PRO A 131 26.33 1.45 7.85
N GLU A 132 25.93 1.78 9.07
CA GLU A 132 25.22 0.83 9.92
C GLU A 132 23.90 0.43 9.27
N VAL A 133 23.66 -0.88 9.20
CA VAL A 133 22.41 -1.42 8.71
C VAL A 133 21.42 -1.45 9.87
N VAL A 134 20.39 -0.61 9.78
CA VAL A 134 19.27 -0.57 10.73
C VAL A 134 18.03 -1.06 10.02
N GLU A 135 17.36 -2.06 10.62
CA GLU A 135 16.11 -2.65 10.11
C GLU A 135 16.14 -2.91 8.59
N ALA A 136 17.17 -3.62 8.13
CA ALA A 136 17.33 -3.92 6.72
C ALA A 136 16.07 -4.61 6.17
N ILE A 137 15.38 -3.95 5.24
CA ILE A 137 14.28 -4.55 4.49
C ILE A 137 14.91 -5.53 3.48
N PRO A 138 14.66 -6.84 3.59
CA PRO A 138 15.22 -7.80 2.66
C PRO A 138 14.77 -7.49 1.22
N VAL A 139 15.70 -7.43 0.28
CA VAL A 139 15.34 -7.26 -1.13
C VAL A 139 14.84 -8.60 -1.65
N GLU A 140 13.53 -8.71 -1.86
CA GLU A 140 12.91 -9.86 -2.48
C GLU A 140 12.00 -9.46 -3.63
N ARG A 141 11.82 -10.36 -4.59
CA ARG A 141 10.91 -10.14 -5.71
C ARG A 141 9.48 -10.38 -5.23
N THR A 142 8.70 -9.32 -5.10
CA THR A 142 7.27 -9.44 -4.79
C THR A 142 6.53 -10.13 -5.94
N PRO A 143 5.84 -11.25 -5.70
CA PRO A 143 4.98 -11.86 -6.70
C PRO A 143 3.72 -11.01 -6.87
N ILE A 144 3.43 -10.60 -8.10
CA ILE A 144 2.28 -9.75 -8.43
C ILE A 144 1.31 -10.57 -9.27
N LEU A 145 0.04 -10.60 -8.84
CA LEU A 145 -1.07 -11.17 -9.60
C LEU A 145 -1.96 -10.05 -10.13
N VAL A 146 -2.28 -10.10 -11.41
CA VAL A 146 -3.13 -9.09 -12.06
C VAL A 146 -4.60 -9.50 -11.91
N ALA A 147 -5.42 -8.56 -11.46
CA ALA A 147 -6.87 -8.70 -11.44
C ALA A 147 -7.45 -8.50 -12.84
N ARG A 148 -8.62 -9.07 -13.08
CA ARG A 148 -9.40 -8.82 -14.29
C ARG A 148 -9.86 -7.36 -14.29
N ALA A 149 -9.76 -6.74 -15.46
CA ALA A 149 -10.35 -5.44 -15.71
C ALA A 149 -11.87 -5.45 -15.48
N MET A 150 -12.37 -4.31 -15.05
CA MET A 150 -13.77 -4.06 -14.76
C MET A 150 -14.21 -2.76 -15.42
N ASP A 151 -15.42 -2.75 -15.96
CA ASP A 151 -16.05 -1.58 -16.58
C ASP A 151 -16.62 -0.66 -15.50
N VAL A 152 -15.71 -0.12 -14.70
CA VAL A 152 -15.96 0.78 -13.58
C VAL A 152 -14.95 1.90 -13.71
N SER A 153 -15.41 3.15 -13.57
CA SER A 153 -14.54 4.31 -13.44
C SER A 153 -14.31 4.60 -11.96
N ASN A 154 -13.04 4.61 -11.52
CA ASN A 154 -12.69 4.94 -10.14
C ASN A 154 -12.82 6.45 -9.81
N SER A 155 -13.26 7.29 -10.75
CA SER A 155 -13.33 8.76 -10.61
C SER A 155 -14.51 9.26 -9.76
N THR A 156 -15.30 8.35 -9.17
CA THR A 156 -16.41 8.68 -8.27
C THR A 156 -16.33 7.83 -7.01
N VAL A 157 -16.90 8.31 -5.90
CA VAL A 157 -16.96 7.54 -4.64
C VAL A 157 -17.63 6.18 -4.85
N THR A 158 -18.75 6.13 -5.56
CA THR A 158 -19.45 4.88 -5.90
C THR A 158 -18.59 3.95 -6.75
N GLY A 159 -17.89 4.50 -7.75
CA GLY A 159 -16.97 3.73 -8.59
C GLY A 159 -15.81 3.15 -7.81
N ASN A 160 -15.23 3.92 -6.88
CA ASN A 160 -14.20 3.44 -5.96
C ASN A 160 -14.69 2.29 -5.08
N ILE A 161 -15.88 2.43 -4.47
CA ILE A 161 -16.49 1.35 -3.67
C ILE A 161 -16.71 0.10 -4.52
N GLN A 162 -17.26 0.25 -5.73
CA GLN A 162 -17.51 -0.88 -6.62
C GLN A 162 -16.21 -1.58 -7.05
N SER A 163 -15.15 -0.82 -7.31
CA SER A 163 -13.82 -1.35 -7.63
C SER A 163 -13.26 -2.18 -6.47
N VAL A 164 -13.37 -1.68 -5.23
CA VAL A 164 -12.95 -2.42 -4.04
C VAL A 164 -13.73 -3.73 -3.88
N ILE A 165 -15.07 -3.68 -3.98
CA ILE A 165 -15.92 -4.88 -3.87
C ILE A 165 -15.56 -5.91 -4.94
N ASN A 166 -15.43 -5.49 -6.20
CA ASN A 166 -15.07 -6.38 -7.31
C ASN A 166 -13.68 -7.00 -7.10
N LEU A 167 -12.70 -6.25 -6.59
CA LEU A 167 -11.36 -6.77 -6.32
C LEU A 167 -11.36 -7.78 -5.17
N MET A 168 -12.14 -7.55 -4.12
CA MET A 168 -12.30 -8.51 -3.01
C MET A 168 -12.93 -9.82 -3.50
N GLN A 169 -13.98 -9.74 -4.32
CA GLN A 169 -14.61 -10.92 -4.94
C GLN A 169 -13.63 -11.71 -5.82
N GLN A 170 -12.85 -11.01 -6.65
CA GLN A 170 -11.78 -11.65 -7.42
C GLN A 170 -10.71 -12.29 -6.50
N GLY A 171 -10.45 -11.68 -5.34
CA GLY A 171 -9.63 -12.22 -4.26
C GLY A 171 -10.28 -13.36 -3.46
N GLY A 172 -11.51 -13.78 -3.79
CA GLY A 172 -12.21 -14.87 -3.08
C GLY A 172 -12.71 -14.47 -1.68
N VAL A 173 -12.81 -13.16 -1.44
CA VAL A 173 -13.40 -12.57 -0.25
C VAL A 173 -14.80 -12.07 -0.62
N GLU A 174 -15.81 -12.74 -0.11
CA GLU A 174 -17.22 -12.52 -0.43
C GLU A 174 -17.94 -11.96 0.80
N ASP A 175 -19.12 -11.39 0.56
CA ASP A 175 -19.98 -10.89 1.64
C ASP A 175 -20.56 -12.10 2.40
N PRO A 176 -20.32 -12.24 3.72
CA PRO A 176 -20.87 -13.33 4.51
C PRO A 176 -22.40 -13.37 4.56
N ALA A 177 -23.10 -12.28 4.17
CA ALA A 177 -24.56 -12.26 4.04
C ALA A 177 -25.08 -12.98 2.78
N VAL A 178 -24.21 -13.24 1.80
CA VAL A 178 -24.57 -13.97 0.57
C VAL A 178 -24.36 -15.46 0.84
N ILE A 179 -25.46 -16.17 1.10
CA ILE A 179 -25.44 -17.63 1.25
C ILE A 179 -25.48 -18.24 -0.15
N ASP A 180 -24.36 -18.80 -0.59
CA ASP A 180 -24.30 -19.68 -1.75
C ASP A 180 -23.89 -21.09 -1.28
N ASP A 181 -24.78 -22.06 -1.45
CA ASP A 181 -24.62 -23.43 -0.94
C ASP A 181 -23.48 -24.19 -1.64
N ASP A 182 -23.01 -23.71 -2.80
CA ASP A 182 -21.90 -24.29 -3.57
C ASP A 182 -20.57 -23.51 -3.45
N ALA A 183 -20.53 -22.42 -2.67
CA ALA A 183 -19.33 -21.58 -2.57
C ALA A 183 -18.27 -22.15 -1.60
N THR A 184 -17.00 -22.04 -2.00
CA THR A 184 -15.87 -22.28 -1.09
C THR A 184 -15.97 -21.34 0.11
N PRO A 185 -15.71 -21.80 1.35
CA PRO A 185 -15.85 -20.97 2.53
C PRO A 185 -14.97 -19.71 2.42
N SER A 186 -15.62 -18.55 2.34
CA SER A 186 -14.95 -17.26 2.30
C SER A 186 -14.47 -16.86 3.70
N PRO A 187 -13.25 -16.30 3.85
CA PRO A 187 -12.77 -15.89 5.16
C PRO A 187 -13.53 -14.67 5.66
N ASP A 188 -13.94 -14.69 6.93
CA ASP A 188 -14.46 -13.51 7.60
C ASP A 188 -13.34 -12.45 7.75
N VAL A 189 -13.61 -11.26 7.21
CA VAL A 189 -12.72 -10.10 7.25
C VAL A 189 -13.07 -9.09 8.34
N SER A 190 -14.15 -9.30 9.09
CA SER A 190 -14.68 -8.34 10.06
C SER A 190 -13.65 -7.91 11.11
N GLU A 191 -12.78 -8.82 11.53
CA GLU A 191 -11.73 -8.58 12.52
C GLU A 191 -10.39 -8.11 11.93
N TYR A 192 -10.25 -8.14 10.60
CA TYR A 192 -8.99 -7.96 9.90
C TYR A 192 -8.94 -6.66 9.09
N VAL A 193 -7.75 -6.08 9.01
CA VAL A 193 -7.48 -4.92 8.14
C VAL A 193 -7.06 -5.42 6.77
N VAL A 194 -7.74 -4.93 5.73
CA VAL A 194 -7.36 -5.17 4.33
C VAL A 194 -6.75 -3.89 3.76
N LEU A 195 -5.60 -4.02 3.10
CA LEU A 195 -4.85 -2.88 2.57
C LEU A 195 -5.19 -2.65 1.10
N PHE A 196 -5.64 -1.45 0.79
CA PHE A 196 -5.90 -0.97 -0.56
C PHE A 196 -5.02 0.23 -0.89
N HIS A 197 -4.44 0.20 -2.09
CA HIS A 197 -3.69 1.28 -2.69
C HIS A 197 -4.40 1.69 -3.98
N GLY A 198 -4.48 2.99 -4.22
CA GLY A 198 -5.12 3.52 -5.42
C GLY A 198 -5.47 4.99 -5.22
N ASP A 199 -6.06 5.58 -6.24
CA ASP A 199 -6.66 6.91 -6.12
C ASP A 199 -7.99 6.81 -5.37
N LEU A 200 -7.90 6.85 -4.04
CA LEU A 200 -9.06 6.83 -3.15
C LEU A 200 -9.77 8.19 -3.08
N GLY A 201 -9.30 9.22 -3.80
CA GLY A 201 -9.87 10.56 -3.74
C GLY A 201 -9.76 11.24 -2.36
N THR A 202 -8.88 10.76 -1.47
CA THR A 202 -8.76 11.22 -0.07
C THR A 202 -7.97 12.53 0.08
N GLY A 203 -7.88 13.32 -0.98
CA GLY A 203 -7.11 14.57 -1.06
C GLY A 203 -7.94 15.85 -1.03
N GLU A 204 -9.25 15.78 -0.78
CA GLU A 204 -10.13 16.95 -0.57
C GLU A 204 -10.47 17.16 0.92
#